data_AF-A0A8X6RJ29-F1
#
_entry.id   AF-A0A8X6RJ29-F1
#
_cell.length_a   1.000
_cell.length_b   1.000
_cell.length_c   1.000
_cell.angle_alpha   90.00
_cell.angle_beta   90.00
_cell.angle_gamma   90.00
#
_symmetry.space_group_name_H-M   'P 1'
#
loop_
_entity.id
_entity.type
_entity.pdbx_description
1 polymer ?
#
loop_
_entity_poly.entity_id
_entity_poly.type
_entity_poly.pdbx_seq_one_letter_code
_entity_poly.pdbx_strand_id
1 'polypeptide(L)'
;MLTGYVVDFEVMSKVCRHCSVAKNKLGQSSAEFSIWYEGHKSECDINHLGSSTSMEMEAALTLWKRSTSLGFRYITVLSDGDCKTFNYLCEKKVYGPDIVIKKEECINHVSKRLGTALRSTVKDCRAQGISLGGKAHGSLKEATIKN
;
A
#
# COMPACT_ATOMS: atom_id res chain seq x y z
N MET A 1 19.67 10.73 -1.44
CA MET A 1 20.55 9.55 -1.58
C MET A 1 19.76 8.45 -2.26
N LEU A 2 20.02 8.18 -3.54
CA LEU A 2 19.48 7.03 -4.25
C LEU A 2 20.37 5.84 -3.91
N THR A 3 19.84 4.88 -3.18
CA THR A 3 20.59 3.71 -2.70
C THR A 3 20.86 2.67 -3.79
N GLY A 4 20.36 2.90 -5.02
CA GLY A 4 20.40 1.94 -6.13
C GLY A 4 19.37 0.82 -6.04
N TYR A 5 18.63 0.71 -4.92
CA TYR A 5 17.62 -0.33 -4.72
C TYR A 5 16.27 0.00 -5.37
N VAL A 6 15.96 1.29 -5.53
CA VAL A 6 14.69 1.75 -6.11
C VAL A 6 14.93 2.15 -7.56
N VAL A 7 14.37 1.36 -8.47
CA VAL A 7 14.49 1.58 -9.93
C VAL A 7 13.49 2.63 -10.41
N ASP A 8 12.30 2.67 -9.81
CA ASP A 8 11.24 3.61 -10.17
C ASP A 8 10.30 3.83 -8.97
N PHE A 9 9.65 5.00 -8.91
CA PHE A 9 8.65 5.32 -7.89
C PHE A 9 7.61 6.32 -8.43
N GLU A 10 6.42 6.28 -7.87
CA GLU A 10 5.35 7.23 -8.18
C GLU A 10 4.79 7.77 -6.87
N VAL A 11 4.71 9.09 -6.75
CA VAL A 11 4.17 9.75 -5.56
C VAL A 11 2.75 10.19 -5.87
N MET A 12 1.79 9.62 -5.16
CA MET A 12 0.41 10.09 -5.18
C MET A 12 0.15 10.94 -3.93
N SER A 13 -0.53 12.06 -4.09
CA SER A 13 -0.98 12.88 -2.97
C SER A 13 -2.36 13.49 -3.22
N LYS A 14 -3.13 13.54 -2.13
CA LYS A 14 -4.42 14.24 -2.03
C LYS A 14 -4.29 15.59 -1.32
N VAL A 15 -3.10 15.90 -0.83
CA VAL A 15 -2.84 17.05 0.03
C VAL A 15 -1.65 17.81 -0.50
N CYS A 16 -1.80 19.13 -0.61
CA CYS A 16 -0.70 20.04 -0.80
C CYS A 16 -0.64 20.99 0.39
N ARG A 17 0.55 21.10 1.00
CA ARG A 17 0.75 21.96 2.18
C ARG A 17 0.52 23.43 1.83
N HIS A 18 0.98 23.86 0.65
CA HIS A 18 0.81 25.22 0.16
C HIS A 18 -0.66 25.55 -0.04
N CYS A 19 -1.42 24.65 -0.70
CA CYS A 19 -2.87 24.78 -0.82
C CYS A 19 -3.56 24.93 0.55
N SER A 20 -3.22 24.09 1.52
CA SER A 20 -3.82 24.15 2.86
C SER A 20 -3.52 25.47 3.58
N VAL A 21 -2.29 25.98 3.49
CA VAL A 21 -1.89 27.26 4.10
C VAL A 21 -2.60 28.42 3.40
N ALA A 22 -2.65 28.43 2.07
CA ALA A 22 -3.30 29.48 1.29
C ALA A 22 -4.81 29.52 1.56
N LYS A 23 -5.49 28.37 1.62
CA LYS A 23 -6.91 28.28 2.00
C LYS A 23 -7.19 28.91 3.37
N ASN A 24 -6.31 28.67 4.35
CA ASN A 24 -6.47 29.22 5.70
C ASN A 24 -6.18 30.72 5.77
N LYS A 25 -5.23 31.24 4.97
CA LYS A 25 -4.84 32.65 5.00
C LYS A 25 -5.71 33.55 4.14
N LEU A 26 -6.06 33.09 2.93
CA LEU A 26 -6.78 33.88 1.92
C LEU A 26 -8.29 33.61 1.96
N GLY A 27 -8.72 32.51 2.57
CA GLY A 27 -10.11 32.03 2.53
C GLY A 27 -10.39 31.26 1.23
N GLN A 28 -10.83 30.00 1.33
CA GLN A 28 -11.00 29.12 0.17
C GLN A 28 -11.93 29.67 -0.92
N SER A 29 -12.93 30.47 -0.55
CA SER A 29 -13.92 31.03 -1.47
C SER A 29 -13.58 32.45 -1.95
N SER A 30 -12.38 32.95 -1.65
CA SER A 30 -11.98 34.32 -2.02
C SER A 30 -11.45 34.40 -3.45
N ALA A 31 -11.54 35.60 -4.03
CA ALA A 31 -10.95 35.89 -5.33
C ALA A 31 -9.42 35.80 -5.27
N GLU A 32 -8.83 36.20 -4.13
CA GLU A 32 -7.41 36.13 -3.84
C GLU A 32 -6.90 34.69 -3.86
N PHE A 33 -7.63 33.75 -3.26
CA PHE A 33 -7.28 32.33 -3.32
C PHE A 33 -7.35 31.81 -4.76
N SER A 34 -8.34 32.22 -5.53
CA SER A 34 -8.53 31.76 -6.92
C SER A 34 -7.36 32.22 -7.81
N ILE A 35 -6.95 33.48 -7.70
CA ILE A 35 -5.79 34.02 -8.44
C ILE A 35 -4.50 33.31 -8.02
N TRP A 36 -4.30 33.13 -6.71
CA TRP A 36 -3.13 32.41 -6.19
C TRP A 36 -3.07 30.96 -6.70
N TYR A 37 -4.21 30.26 -6.70
CA TYR A 37 -4.29 28.85 -7.08
C TYR A 37 -3.96 28.64 -8.56
N GLU A 38 -4.39 29.53 -9.46
CA GLU A 38 -4.03 29.46 -10.88
C GLU A 38 -2.51 29.53 -11.09
N GLY A 39 -1.80 30.37 -10.32
CA GLY A 39 -0.33 30.40 -10.33
C GLY A 39 0.32 29.14 -9.74
N HIS A 40 -0.27 28.58 -8.68
CA HIS A 40 0.27 27.41 -7.97
C HIS A 40 -0.04 26.07 -8.65
N LYS A 41 -1.02 26.01 -9.56
CA LYS A 41 -1.56 24.76 -10.13
C LYS A 41 -0.49 23.82 -10.70
N SER A 42 0.57 24.37 -11.30
CA SER A 42 1.69 23.61 -11.87
C SER A 42 2.64 22.99 -10.84
N GLU A 43 2.66 23.52 -9.61
CA GLU A 43 3.49 23.09 -8.48
C GLU A 43 2.66 22.39 -7.39
N CYS A 44 1.39 22.15 -7.65
CA CYS A 44 0.47 21.57 -6.68
C CYS A 44 0.79 20.09 -6.46
N ASP A 45 1.06 19.71 -5.21
CA ASP A 45 1.31 18.31 -4.86
C ASP A 45 0.07 17.42 -5.04
N ILE A 46 -1.15 18.00 -5.07
CA ILE A 46 -2.38 17.23 -5.25
C ILE A 46 -2.45 16.73 -6.69
N ASN A 47 -2.23 15.43 -6.88
CA ASN A 47 -2.33 14.76 -8.17
C ASN A 47 -3.36 13.62 -8.18
N HIS A 48 -4.05 13.38 -7.05
CA HIS A 48 -5.10 12.37 -6.95
C HIS A 48 -6.35 12.92 -6.28
N LEU A 49 -7.51 12.66 -6.89
CA LEU A 49 -8.83 13.09 -6.39
C LEU A 49 -9.65 11.92 -5.78
N GLY A 50 -9.23 10.67 -6.00
CA GLY A 50 -9.94 9.48 -5.55
C GLY A 50 -9.78 9.16 -4.07
N SER A 51 -10.14 7.92 -3.70
CA SER A 51 -9.93 7.42 -2.34
C SER A 51 -8.44 7.21 -2.07
N SER A 52 -8.03 7.18 -0.79
CA SER A 52 -6.64 6.89 -0.45
C SER A 52 -6.23 5.48 -0.91
N THR A 53 -7.15 4.51 -0.86
CA THR A 53 -6.91 3.16 -1.40
C THR A 53 -6.67 3.17 -2.92
N SER A 54 -7.34 4.05 -3.68
CA SER A 54 -7.10 4.12 -5.12
C SER A 54 -5.79 4.82 -5.50
N MET A 55 -5.12 5.50 -4.58
CA MET A 55 -3.80 6.07 -4.82
C MET A 55 -2.78 4.99 -5.13
N GLU A 56 -2.76 3.90 -4.36
CA GLU A 56 -1.85 2.78 -4.57
C GLU A 56 -2.10 2.10 -5.93
N MET A 57 -3.38 1.96 -6.30
CA MET A 57 -3.79 1.38 -7.57
C MET A 57 -3.34 2.21 -8.77
N GLU A 58 -3.57 3.53 -8.72
CA GLU A 58 -3.15 4.45 -9.79
C GLU A 58 -1.62 4.59 -9.85
N ALA A 59 -0.94 4.64 -8.69
CA ALA A 59 0.52 4.69 -8.63
C ALA A 59 1.14 3.46 -9.30
N ALA A 60 0.67 2.27 -8.94
CA ALA A 60 1.12 1.02 -9.53
C ALA A 60 0.83 0.97 -11.04
N LEU A 61 -0.36 1.42 -11.48
CA LEU A 61 -0.68 1.45 -12.90
C LEU A 61 0.26 2.37 -13.68
N THR A 62 0.58 3.56 -13.15
CA THR A 62 1.55 4.49 -13.74
C THR A 62 2.93 3.86 -13.85
N LEU A 63 3.41 3.21 -12.79
CA LEU A 63 4.69 2.49 -12.79
C LEU A 63 4.72 1.38 -13.85
N TRP A 64 3.67 0.56 -13.93
CA TRP A 64 3.59 -0.53 -14.90
C TRP A 64 3.60 -0.02 -16.33
N LYS A 65 2.82 1.04 -16.63
CA LYS A 65 2.83 1.67 -17.96
C LYS A 65 4.21 2.23 -18.29
N ARG A 66 4.82 2.98 -17.37
CA ARG A 66 6.13 3.61 -17.56
C ARG A 66 7.25 2.59 -17.77
N SER A 67 7.20 1.44 -17.10
CA SER A 67 8.21 0.38 -17.25
C SER A 67 8.42 -0.08 -18.69
N THR A 68 7.36 -0.10 -19.50
CA THR A 68 7.45 -0.48 -20.92
C THR A 68 8.35 0.45 -21.72
N SER A 69 8.25 1.76 -21.47
CA SER A 69 9.11 2.78 -22.07
C SER A 69 10.55 2.71 -21.55
N LEU A 70 10.76 2.13 -20.36
CA LEU A 70 12.07 1.88 -19.77
C LEU A 70 12.68 0.54 -20.21
N GLY A 71 11.97 -0.24 -21.04
CA GLY A 71 12.48 -1.49 -21.61
C GLY A 71 12.39 -2.71 -20.70
N PHE A 72 11.58 -2.68 -19.64
CA PHE A 72 11.35 -3.83 -18.78
C PHE A 72 9.87 -3.97 -18.38
N ARG A 73 9.51 -5.06 -17.69
CA ARG A 73 8.14 -5.32 -17.22
C ARG A 73 8.15 -5.84 -15.79
N TYR A 74 7.28 -5.30 -14.95
CA TYR A 74 7.02 -5.82 -13.61
C TYR A 74 6.04 -7.01 -13.66
N ILE A 75 6.55 -8.23 -13.56
CA ILE A 75 5.72 -9.45 -13.65
C ILE A 75 5.27 -9.99 -12.28
N THR A 76 5.78 -9.44 -11.19
CA THR A 76 5.46 -9.89 -9.82
C THR A 76 5.15 -8.68 -8.94
N VAL A 77 4.08 -8.77 -8.17
CA VAL A 77 3.70 -7.82 -7.12
C VAL A 77 3.91 -8.49 -5.76
N LEU A 78 4.77 -7.90 -4.93
CA LEU A 78 4.92 -8.30 -3.53
C LEU A 78 4.05 -7.37 -2.67
N SER A 79 3.09 -7.90 -1.94
CA SER A 79 2.23 -7.09 -1.05
C SER A 79 1.91 -7.78 0.30
N ASP A 80 1.40 -6.99 1.24
CA ASP A 80 1.02 -7.42 2.60
C ASP A 80 -0.47 -7.80 2.65
N GLY A 81 -0.86 -8.94 2.09
CA GLY A 81 -2.23 -9.46 2.16
C GLY A 81 -3.28 -8.72 1.29
N ASP A 82 -3.10 -7.42 1.03
CA ASP A 82 -4.02 -6.65 0.17
C ASP A 82 -3.90 -7.09 -1.30
N CYS A 83 -5.05 -7.35 -1.93
CA CYS A 83 -5.16 -7.82 -3.31
C CYS A 83 -5.75 -6.79 -4.27
N LYS A 84 -6.17 -5.60 -3.81
CA LYS A 84 -6.90 -4.64 -4.65
C LYS A 84 -6.02 -4.12 -5.79
N THR A 85 -4.80 -3.70 -5.47
CA THR A 85 -3.82 -3.23 -6.47
C THR A 85 -3.46 -4.33 -7.47
N PHE A 86 -3.28 -5.56 -7.00
CA PHE A 86 -3.01 -6.70 -7.86
C PHE A 86 -4.17 -6.98 -8.83
N ASN A 87 -5.40 -7.06 -8.32
CA ASN A 87 -6.60 -7.29 -9.13
C ASN A 87 -6.77 -6.16 -10.15
N TYR A 88 -6.59 -4.91 -9.74
CA TYR A 88 -6.64 -3.74 -10.61
C TYR A 88 -5.63 -3.83 -11.76
N LEU A 89 -4.38 -4.21 -11.48
CA LEU A 89 -3.36 -4.39 -12.52
C LEU A 89 -3.71 -5.51 -13.51
N CYS A 90 -4.22 -6.64 -13.00
CA CYS A 90 -4.68 -7.76 -13.81
C CYS A 90 -5.85 -7.37 -14.73
N GLU A 91 -6.81 -6.60 -14.22
CA GLU A 91 -7.94 -6.08 -15.00
C GLU A 91 -7.47 -5.13 -16.11
N LYS A 92 -6.48 -4.28 -15.83
CA LYS A 92 -5.94 -3.32 -16.81
C LYS A 92 -5.11 -3.96 -17.92
N LYS A 93 -4.64 -5.20 -17.75
CA LYS A 93 -3.83 -5.95 -18.75
C LYS A 93 -2.71 -5.09 -19.36
N VAL A 94 -1.94 -4.40 -18.52
CA VAL A 94 -0.99 -3.35 -18.93
C VAL A 94 0.05 -3.83 -19.95
N TYR A 95 0.39 -5.13 -19.93
CA TYR A 95 1.35 -5.74 -20.83
C TYR A 95 0.71 -6.66 -21.89
N GLY A 96 -0.62 -6.60 -22.08
CA GLY A 96 -1.37 -7.48 -22.97
C GLY A 96 -1.78 -8.81 -22.33
N PRO A 97 -2.44 -9.70 -23.11
CA PRO A 97 -3.02 -10.95 -22.61
C PRO A 97 -1.97 -12.04 -22.29
N ASP A 98 -0.79 -11.97 -22.90
CA ASP A 98 0.22 -13.03 -22.80
C ASP A 98 1.09 -12.92 -21.54
N ILE A 99 1.05 -11.77 -20.87
CA ILE A 99 1.88 -11.49 -19.68
C ILE A 99 1.00 -11.50 -18.44
N VAL A 100 1.19 -12.53 -17.62
CA VAL A 100 0.49 -12.69 -16.34
C VAL A 100 1.29 -12.05 -15.22
N ILE A 101 0.68 -11.12 -14.50
CA ILE A 101 1.21 -10.58 -13.26
C ILE A 101 0.93 -11.59 -12.15
N LYS A 102 1.94 -11.92 -11.36
CA LYS A 102 1.83 -12.80 -10.19
C LYS A 102 1.80 -11.98 -8.91
N LYS A 103 1.11 -12.50 -7.90
CA LYS A 103 1.12 -11.95 -6.55
C LYS A 103 1.96 -12.83 -5.64
N GLU A 104 2.84 -12.22 -4.87
CA GLU A 104 3.58 -12.84 -3.78
C GLU A 104 3.22 -12.15 -2.47
N GLU A 105 3.25 -12.93 -1.39
CA GLU A 105 2.97 -12.46 -0.04
C GLU A 105 4.27 -12.18 0.69
N CYS A 106 4.30 -11.06 1.41
CA CYS A 106 5.42 -10.76 2.29
C CYS A 106 5.53 -11.82 3.40
N ILE A 107 6.74 -12.38 3.57
CA ILE A 107 7.01 -13.40 4.60
C ILE A 107 6.71 -12.89 6.02
N ASN A 108 6.93 -11.59 6.27
CA ASN A 108 6.60 -10.97 7.55
C ASN A 108 5.08 -10.92 7.75
N HIS A 109 4.31 -10.64 6.68
CA HIS A 109 2.85 -10.68 6.74
C HIS A 109 2.34 -12.10 7.01
N VAL A 110 2.89 -13.11 6.33
CA VAL A 110 2.57 -14.53 6.56
C VAL A 110 2.86 -14.92 8.01
N SER A 111 4.02 -14.53 8.54
CA SER A 111 4.44 -14.82 9.91
C SER A 111 3.51 -14.17 10.94
N LYS A 112 3.14 -12.90 10.76
CA LYS A 112 2.18 -12.19 11.61
C LYS A 112 0.80 -12.84 11.59
N ARG A 113 0.32 -13.25 10.41
CA ARG A 113 -0.97 -13.93 10.26
C ARG A 113 -0.98 -15.28 10.97
N LEU A 114 0.08 -16.07 10.82
CA LEU A 114 0.26 -17.33 11.55
C LEU A 114 0.26 -17.10 13.07
N GLY A 115 1.03 -16.11 13.55
CA GLY A 115 1.09 -15.78 14.97
C GLY A 115 -0.28 -15.39 15.54
N THR A 116 -1.06 -14.59 14.80
CA THR A 116 -2.42 -14.21 15.19
C THR A 116 -3.36 -15.40 15.24
N ALA A 117 -3.30 -16.30 14.25
CA ALA A 117 -4.11 -17.52 14.23
C ALA A 117 -3.80 -18.41 15.45
N LEU A 118 -2.51 -18.65 15.73
CA LEU A 118 -2.09 -19.45 16.89
C LEU A 118 -2.59 -18.86 18.21
N ARG A 119 -2.49 -17.53 18.39
CA ARG A 119 -3.02 -16.86 19.59
C ARG A 119 -4.53 -17.00 19.73
N SER A 120 -5.27 -16.90 18.62
CA SER A 120 -6.72 -17.12 18.61
C SER A 120 -7.04 -18.55 19.04
N THR A 121 -6.38 -19.55 18.45
CA THR A 121 -6.59 -20.96 18.79
C THR A 121 -6.30 -21.24 20.27
N VAL A 122 -5.23 -20.69 20.83
CA VAL A 122 -4.92 -20.81 22.27
C VAL A 122 -6.04 -20.22 23.13
N LYS A 123 -6.57 -19.06 22.76
CA LYS A 123 -7.67 -18.40 23.46
C LYS A 123 -8.95 -19.23 23.40
N ASP A 124 -9.29 -19.75 22.22
CA ASP A 124 -10.51 -20.52 21.99
C ASP A 124 -10.48 -21.86 22.75
N CYS A 125 -9.36 -22.57 22.72
CA CYS A 125 -9.17 -23.79 23.50
C CYS A 125 -9.24 -23.52 25.01
N ARG A 126 -8.65 -22.41 25.49
CA ARG A 126 -8.74 -22.03 26.90
C ARG A 126 -10.19 -21.78 27.34
N ALA A 127 -11.02 -21.20 26.48
CA ALA A 127 -12.45 -21.01 26.76
C ALA A 127 -13.21 -22.34 26.87
N GLN A 128 -12.73 -23.39 26.22
CA GLN A 128 -13.26 -24.76 26.31
C GLN A 128 -12.65 -25.60 27.45
N GLY A 129 -11.80 -25.00 28.29
CA GLY A 129 -11.10 -25.71 29.37
C GLY A 129 -9.88 -26.52 28.92
N ILE A 130 -9.47 -26.40 27.65
CA ILE A 130 -8.31 -27.10 27.08
C ILE A 130 -7.07 -26.18 27.15
N SER A 131 -5.99 -26.63 27.79
CA SER A 131 -4.72 -25.88 27.83
C SER A 131 -3.76 -26.35 26.72
N LEU A 132 -3.55 -25.50 25.72
CA LEU A 132 -2.51 -25.68 24.68
C LEU A 132 -1.13 -25.11 25.07
N GLY A 133 -1.04 -24.45 26.23
CA GLY A 133 0.21 -23.99 26.84
C GLY A 133 0.81 -25.03 27.80
N GLY A 134 2.04 -24.79 28.30
CA GLY A 134 2.68 -25.66 29.29
C GLY A 134 4.21 -25.65 29.19
N LYS A 135 4.95 -26.38 30.04
CA LYS A 135 6.44 -26.36 30.01
C LYS A 135 7.08 -27.17 28.86
N ALA A 136 6.28 -27.89 28.06
CA ALA A 136 6.79 -28.74 26.98
C ALA A 136 7.38 -27.94 25.79
N HIS A 137 8.33 -28.56 25.09
CA HIS A 137 8.84 -28.07 23.82
C HIS A 137 7.70 -28.00 22.78
N GLY A 138 7.60 -26.89 22.04
CA GLY A 138 6.49 -26.66 21.10
C GLY A 138 5.18 -26.15 21.74
N SER A 139 5.16 -25.92 23.06
CA SER A 139 4.01 -25.30 23.73
C SER A 139 3.70 -23.90 23.18
N LEU A 140 2.43 -23.62 22.92
CA LEU A 140 1.96 -22.37 22.35
C LEU A 140 1.86 -21.27 23.42
N LYS A 141 3.02 -20.78 23.87
CA LYS A 141 3.15 -19.62 24.77
C LYS A 141 3.33 -18.34 23.99
N GLU A 142 3.09 -17.21 24.65
CA GLU A 142 3.37 -15.87 24.11
C GLU A 142 4.84 -15.71 23.68
N ALA A 143 5.79 -16.25 24.45
CA ALA A 143 7.21 -16.26 24.08
C ALA A 143 7.54 -17.15 22.86
N THR A 144 6.72 -18.18 22.59
CA THR A 144 6.87 -19.08 21.43
C THR A 144 6.25 -18.46 20.17
N ILE A 145 5.12 -17.76 20.32
CA ILE A 145 4.40 -17.11 19.22
C ILE A 145 4.91 -15.67 19.06
N LYS A 146 6.09 -15.53 18.44
CA LYS A 146 6.71 -14.23 18.16
C LYS A 146 5.89 -13.41 17.15
N ASN A 147 6.02 -12.08 17.21
CA ASN A 147 5.40 -11.12 16.30
C ASN A 147 6.19 -10.94 14.99
#